data_AF-A0A8D8DHG3-F1
#
_entry.id   AF-A0A8D8DHG3-F1
#
_cell.length_a   1.000
_cell.length_b   1.000
_cell.length_c   1.000
_cell.angle_alpha   90.00
_cell.angle_beta   90.00
_cell.angle_gamma   90.00
#
_symmetry.space_group_name_H-M   'P 1'
#
loop_
_entity.id
_entity.type
_entity.pdbx_description
1 polymer ?
#
loop_
_entity_poly.entity_id
_entity_poly.type
_entity_poly.pdbx_seq_one_letter_code
_entity_poly.pdbx_strand_id
1 'polypeptide(L)'
;LLGTVLKVLLHALSRNQSTLALQNLFASQRSLIFKYHNLLFDEETDSCADLCLLLLKHCGSQLPSVRSQAAASLYLLMRQNFEIGNNFARVKMQVTMSLSSLVGTSASFSEQSLRRALKTILVYAESDADLQDTSFPEQVQDLLFNLHMILSDTVKMKEYQEDPEMLLDLMNRIAKGYQNSPDLRLTWLENMAKKHMERANHTEAAMCYVHSAALVAEYLSMLESQTHLPVGAVSFKHISPNSLMESAVSDDVLSPGEDGICLGNRFTEGGLKALLEEASNSFQIAGMYEAMNDVYKVLIPICEANRDFRKLGQIHGKLQEAFNRIAQLHGKRVFGTYFRVG
;
A
#
# COMPACT_ATOMS: atom_id res chain seq x y z
N LEU A 1 -20.52 -20.16 -9.10
CA LEU A 1 -21.65 -19.26 -9.43
C LEU A 1 -21.62 -17.96 -8.60
N LEU A 2 -21.55 -18.04 -7.26
CA LEU A 2 -21.55 -16.84 -6.40
C LEU A 2 -20.36 -15.89 -6.61
N GLY A 3 -19.13 -16.39 -6.72
CA GLY A 3 -17.97 -15.53 -7.00
C GLY A 3 -18.10 -14.75 -8.32
N THR A 4 -18.74 -15.36 -9.33
CA THR A 4 -19.07 -14.68 -10.60
C THR A 4 -20.09 -13.57 -10.38
N VAL A 5 -21.12 -13.79 -9.55
CA VAL A 5 -22.11 -12.77 -9.21
C VAL A 5 -21.47 -11.60 -8.48
N LEU A 6 -20.55 -11.86 -7.55
CA LEU A 6 -19.79 -10.82 -6.85
C LEU A 6 -18.96 -10.00 -7.83
N LYS A 7 -18.23 -10.64 -8.76
CA LYS A 7 -17.45 -9.94 -9.79
C LYS A 7 -18.32 -9.07 -10.70
N VAL A 8 -19.51 -9.54 -11.08
CA VAL A 8 -20.48 -8.74 -11.86
C VAL A 8 -21.00 -7.55 -11.06
N LEU A 9 -21.31 -7.74 -9.77
CA LEU A 9 -21.73 -6.64 -8.88
C LEU A 9 -20.61 -5.60 -8.69
N LEU A 10 -19.37 -6.03 -8.47
CA LEU A 10 -18.21 -5.14 -8.38
C LEU A 10 -18.01 -4.36 -9.68
N HIS A 11 -18.12 -5.03 -10.82
CA HIS A 11 -18.06 -4.38 -12.13
C HIS A 11 -19.20 -3.37 -12.31
N ALA A 12 -20.42 -3.68 -11.88
CA ALA A 12 -21.55 -2.76 -11.97
C ALA A 12 -21.33 -1.51 -11.10
N LEU A 13 -20.81 -1.69 -9.87
CA LEU A 13 -20.48 -0.62 -8.92
C LEU A 13 -19.30 0.25 -9.37
N SER A 14 -18.38 -0.28 -10.19
CA SER A 14 -17.23 0.46 -10.70
C SER A 14 -17.57 1.40 -11.87
N ARG A 15 -18.75 1.23 -12.48
CA ARG A 15 -19.22 2.05 -13.61
C ARG A 15 -20.10 3.22 -13.13
N ASN A 16 -20.30 4.19 -14.02
CA ASN A 16 -21.19 5.33 -13.78
C ASN A 16 -22.65 4.89 -13.87
N GLN A 17 -23.24 4.51 -12.75
CA GLN A 17 -24.62 4.07 -12.64
C GLN A 17 -25.55 5.20 -12.20
N SER A 18 -26.85 5.06 -12.47
CA SER A 18 -27.87 5.96 -11.90
C SER A 18 -27.98 5.77 -10.38
N THR A 19 -28.49 6.78 -9.68
CA THR A 19 -28.69 6.73 -8.22
C THR A 19 -29.60 5.59 -7.79
N LEU A 20 -30.68 5.34 -8.56
CA LEU A 20 -31.61 4.24 -8.31
C LEU A 20 -30.94 2.88 -8.52
N ALA A 21 -30.16 2.72 -9.59
CA ALA A 21 -29.40 1.50 -9.83
C ALA A 21 -28.40 1.24 -8.71
N LEU A 22 -27.66 2.26 -8.27
CA LEU A 22 -26.72 2.15 -7.15
C LEU A 22 -27.41 1.71 -5.85
N GLN A 23 -28.57 2.26 -5.53
CA GLN A 23 -29.33 1.83 -4.34
C GLN A 23 -29.65 0.33 -4.38
N ASN A 24 -30.12 -0.17 -5.52
CA ASN A 24 -30.43 -1.59 -5.70
C ASN A 24 -29.18 -2.46 -5.71
N LEU A 25 -28.07 -1.97 -6.28
CA LEU A 25 -26.78 -2.65 -6.26
C LEU A 25 -26.23 -2.77 -4.82
N PHE A 26 -26.29 -1.71 -4.01
CA PHE A 26 -25.89 -1.75 -2.60
C PHE A 26 -26.79 -2.69 -1.78
N ALA A 27 -28.10 -2.68 -2.02
CA ALA A 27 -29.02 -3.61 -1.36
C ALA A 27 -28.70 -5.07 -1.71
N SER A 28 -28.42 -5.34 -2.99
CA SER A 28 -28.02 -6.67 -3.47
C SER A 28 -26.68 -7.10 -2.89
N GLN A 29 -25.71 -6.19 -2.84
CA GLN A 29 -24.40 -6.42 -2.23
C GLN A 29 -24.52 -6.73 -0.73
N ARG A 30 -25.31 -5.96 0.03
CA ARG A 30 -25.52 -6.25 1.46
C ARG A 30 -26.19 -7.59 1.70
N SER A 31 -27.22 -7.92 0.92
CA SER A 31 -27.91 -9.21 1.01
C SER A 31 -26.97 -10.39 0.72
N LEU A 32 -26.10 -10.24 -0.29
CA LEU A 32 -25.11 -11.25 -0.64
C LEU A 32 -24.10 -11.46 0.50
N ILE A 33 -23.57 -10.37 1.07
CA ILE A 33 -22.58 -10.45 2.16
C ILE A 33 -23.23 -11.02 3.41
N PHE A 34 -24.41 -10.54 3.80
CA PHE A 34 -25.11 -11.04 4.98
C PHE A 34 -25.41 -12.55 4.89
N LYS A 35 -25.75 -13.07 3.70
CA LYS A 35 -26.10 -14.48 3.53
C LYS A 35 -24.90 -15.41 3.29
N TYR A 36 -23.81 -14.88 2.74
CA TYR A 36 -22.66 -15.68 2.30
C TYR A 36 -21.33 -15.05 2.72
N HIS A 37 -21.26 -14.50 3.93
CA HIS A 37 -20.07 -13.81 4.44
C HIS A 37 -18.83 -14.72 4.41
N ASN A 38 -18.95 -16.00 4.79
CA ASN A 38 -17.84 -16.96 4.76
C ASN A 38 -17.17 -17.07 3.39
N LEU A 39 -17.94 -16.99 2.29
CA LEU A 39 -17.38 -17.11 0.93
C LEU A 39 -16.47 -15.93 0.57
N LEU A 40 -16.77 -14.73 1.07
CA LEU A 40 -15.98 -13.53 0.79
C LEU A 40 -14.66 -13.52 1.58
N PHE A 41 -14.64 -14.17 2.73
CA PHE A 41 -13.47 -14.20 3.61
C PHE A 41 -12.63 -15.49 3.48
N ASP A 42 -13.17 -16.64 3.07
CA ASP A 42 -12.35 -17.87 2.96
C ASP A 42 -11.69 -18.07 1.58
N GLU A 43 -12.28 -17.63 0.47
CA GLU A 43 -11.85 -18.09 -0.88
C GLU A 43 -11.39 -17.00 -1.88
N GLU A 44 -11.67 -15.70 -1.68
CA GLU A 44 -11.25 -14.63 -2.62
C GLU A 44 -10.71 -13.37 -1.91
N THR A 45 -9.39 -13.29 -1.68
CA THR A 45 -8.72 -12.11 -1.09
C THR A 45 -8.88 -10.84 -1.95
N ASP A 46 -8.78 -10.97 -3.28
CA ASP A 46 -8.85 -9.83 -4.21
C ASP A 46 -10.25 -9.19 -4.27
N SER A 47 -11.33 -9.97 -4.18
CA SER A 47 -12.70 -9.45 -4.28
C SER A 47 -13.09 -8.55 -3.10
N CYS A 48 -12.56 -8.82 -1.91
CA CYS A 48 -12.76 -7.96 -0.74
C CYS A 48 -12.04 -6.61 -0.90
N ALA A 49 -10.86 -6.62 -1.52
CA ALA A 49 -10.08 -5.43 -1.78
C ALA A 49 -10.76 -4.45 -2.72
N ASP A 50 -11.23 -4.98 -3.84
CA ASP A 50 -11.98 -4.22 -4.83
C ASP A 50 -13.28 -3.67 -4.23
N LEU A 51 -13.98 -4.46 -3.41
CA LEU A 51 -15.19 -4.02 -2.74
C LEU A 51 -14.93 -2.83 -1.80
N CYS A 52 -13.94 -2.93 -0.91
CA CYS A 52 -13.58 -1.85 0.02
C CYS A 52 -13.23 -0.56 -0.73
N LEU A 53 -12.45 -0.67 -1.80
CA LEU A 53 -12.08 0.46 -2.66
C LEU A 53 -13.31 1.13 -3.27
N LEU A 54 -14.23 0.35 -3.84
CA LEU A 54 -15.46 0.86 -4.44
C LEU A 54 -16.39 1.50 -3.41
N LEU A 55 -16.57 0.87 -2.24
CA LEU A 55 -17.38 1.41 -1.16
C LEU A 55 -16.83 2.75 -0.66
N LEU A 56 -15.51 2.86 -0.44
CA LEU A 56 -14.86 4.12 -0.05
C LEU A 56 -15.01 5.21 -1.11
N LYS A 57 -14.85 4.86 -2.40
CA LYS A 57 -15.08 5.78 -3.51
C LYS A 57 -16.51 6.35 -3.47
N HIS A 58 -17.51 5.50 -3.25
CA HIS A 58 -18.92 5.93 -3.15
C HIS A 58 -19.23 6.68 -1.84
N CYS A 59 -18.52 6.40 -0.74
CA CYS A 59 -18.57 7.21 0.48
C CYS A 59 -18.09 8.65 0.24
N GLY A 60 -17.17 8.85 -0.71
CA GLY A 60 -16.72 10.17 -1.18
C GLY A 60 -17.65 10.86 -2.18
N SER A 61 -18.81 10.28 -2.51
CA SER A 61 -19.78 10.87 -3.47
C SER A 61 -20.40 12.16 -2.94
N GLN A 62 -20.67 13.14 -3.80
CA GLN A 62 -21.38 14.36 -3.42
C GLN A 62 -22.87 14.12 -3.14
N LEU A 63 -23.43 13.00 -3.58
CA LEU A 63 -24.83 12.64 -3.41
C LEU A 63 -25.08 11.98 -2.03
N PRO A 64 -25.87 12.59 -1.13
CA PRO A 64 -26.11 12.06 0.21
C PRO A 64 -26.72 10.66 0.21
N SER A 65 -27.66 10.38 -0.70
CA SER A 65 -28.32 9.09 -0.81
C SER A 65 -27.35 7.96 -1.14
N VAL A 66 -26.37 8.21 -2.02
CA VAL A 66 -25.34 7.23 -2.38
C VAL A 66 -24.38 7.03 -1.21
N ARG A 67 -23.93 8.11 -0.56
CA ARG A 67 -23.03 8.03 0.59
C ARG A 67 -23.59 7.21 1.73
N SER A 68 -24.84 7.47 2.13
CA SER A 68 -25.46 6.74 3.24
C SER A 68 -25.59 5.25 2.94
N GLN A 69 -25.90 4.88 1.69
CA GLN A 69 -25.95 3.47 1.27
C GLN A 69 -24.57 2.81 1.28
N ALA A 70 -23.54 3.52 0.80
CA ALA A 70 -22.16 3.03 0.82
C ALA A 70 -21.62 2.88 2.25
N ALA A 71 -21.90 3.85 3.13
CA ALA A 71 -21.53 3.80 4.55
C ALA A 71 -22.18 2.61 5.27
N ALA A 72 -23.49 2.37 5.03
CA ALA A 72 -24.20 1.21 5.58
C ALA A 72 -23.63 -0.12 5.04
N SER A 73 -23.28 -0.18 3.75
CA SER A 73 -22.64 -1.35 3.16
C SER A 73 -21.24 -1.63 3.71
N LEU A 74 -20.46 -0.58 3.98
CA LEU A 74 -19.12 -0.68 4.56
C LEU A 74 -19.18 -1.10 6.03
N TYR A 75 -20.11 -0.53 6.79
CA TYR A 75 -20.40 -0.95 8.17
C TYR A 75 -20.80 -2.43 8.24
N LEU A 76 -21.73 -2.87 7.39
CA LEU A 76 -22.16 -4.27 7.36
C LEU A 76 -20.99 -5.21 7.04
N LEU A 77 -20.11 -4.83 6.10
CA LEU A 77 -18.91 -5.61 5.78
C LEU A 77 -18.00 -5.77 7.01
N MET A 78 -17.78 -4.68 7.77
CA MET A 78 -17.00 -4.70 9.02
C MET A 78 -17.64 -5.60 10.07
N ARG A 79 -18.95 -5.46 10.30
CA ARG A 79 -19.71 -6.27 11.26
C ARG A 79 -19.62 -7.76 10.93
N GLN A 80 -19.90 -8.13 9.67
CA GLN A 80 -19.88 -9.53 9.23
C GLN A 80 -18.49 -10.14 9.28
N ASN A 81 -17.42 -9.35 9.06
CA ASN A 81 -16.05 -9.83 9.22
C ASN A 81 -15.74 -10.16 10.68
N PHE A 82 -16.16 -9.29 11.60
CA PHE A 82 -15.98 -9.51 13.03
C PHE A 82 -16.71 -10.76 13.53
N GLU A 83 -17.94 -11.02 13.07
CA GLU A 83 -18.74 -12.18 13.49
C GLU A 83 -18.14 -13.55 13.09
N ILE A 84 -17.29 -13.64 12.06
CA ILE A 84 -16.73 -14.91 11.57
C ILE A 84 -15.62 -15.46 12.47
N GLY A 85 -15.00 -14.63 13.31
CA GLY A 85 -13.93 -15.10 14.19
C GLY A 85 -13.34 -14.05 15.14
N ASN A 86 -14.11 -13.00 15.46
CA ASN A 86 -13.65 -11.80 16.17
C ASN A 86 -12.40 -11.13 15.54
N ASN A 87 -12.18 -11.39 14.24
CA ASN A 87 -11.04 -10.86 13.50
C ASN A 87 -11.49 -9.69 12.63
N PHE A 88 -11.12 -8.49 13.03
CA PHE A 88 -11.37 -7.24 12.31
C PHE A 88 -10.19 -6.84 11.39
N ALA A 89 -9.05 -7.49 11.56
CA ALA A 89 -7.77 -6.99 11.10
C ALA A 89 -7.69 -7.01 9.57
N ARG A 90 -8.32 -8.01 8.93
CA ARG A 90 -8.43 -8.09 7.47
C ARG A 90 -9.20 -6.92 6.86
N VAL A 91 -10.42 -6.64 7.32
CA VAL A 91 -11.20 -5.50 6.78
C VAL A 91 -10.53 -4.18 7.14
N LYS A 92 -9.98 -4.05 8.36
CA LYS A 92 -9.21 -2.88 8.79
C LYS A 92 -8.08 -2.56 7.80
N MET A 93 -7.23 -3.54 7.51
CA MET A 93 -6.13 -3.39 6.55
C MET A 93 -6.66 -3.01 5.17
N GLN A 94 -7.68 -3.72 4.69
CA GLN A 94 -8.17 -3.53 3.35
C GLN A 94 -8.80 -2.15 3.13
N VAL A 95 -9.60 -1.66 4.09
CA VAL A 95 -10.18 -0.31 4.05
C VAL A 95 -9.08 0.75 4.10
N THR A 96 -8.08 0.54 4.95
CA THR A 96 -6.94 1.46 5.11
C THR A 96 -6.09 1.55 3.84
N MET A 97 -5.77 0.42 3.23
CA MET A 97 -5.03 0.34 1.96
C MET A 97 -5.81 0.93 0.79
N SER A 98 -7.10 0.60 0.70
CA SER A 98 -7.99 1.15 -0.32
C SER A 98 -8.11 2.66 -0.22
N LEU A 99 -8.15 3.24 0.99
CA LEU A 99 -8.16 4.68 1.17
C LEU A 99 -6.83 5.31 0.72
N SER A 100 -5.70 4.80 1.18
CA SER A 100 -4.37 5.31 0.78
C SER A 100 -4.16 5.28 -0.73
N SER A 101 -4.60 4.21 -1.41
CA SER A 101 -4.57 4.13 -2.87
C SER A 101 -5.52 5.14 -3.53
N LEU A 102 -6.75 5.28 -3.01
CA LEU A 102 -7.73 6.24 -3.51
C LEU A 102 -7.16 7.66 -3.45
N VAL A 103 -6.52 8.05 -2.35
CA VAL A 103 -5.99 9.41 -2.24
C VAL A 103 -4.69 9.63 -2.99
N GLY A 104 -3.86 8.60 -3.16
CA GLY A 104 -2.65 8.68 -3.97
C GLY A 104 -2.89 8.79 -5.49
N THR A 105 -4.06 8.32 -5.98
CA THR A 105 -4.32 8.16 -7.42
C THR A 105 -5.47 9.01 -7.96
N SER A 106 -6.44 9.42 -7.14
CA SER A 106 -7.70 10.00 -7.65
C SER A 106 -7.86 11.49 -7.37
N ALA A 107 -8.04 12.26 -8.45
CA ALA A 107 -8.26 13.71 -8.41
C ALA A 107 -9.73 14.11 -8.10
N SER A 108 -10.67 13.14 -8.01
CA SER A 108 -12.13 13.41 -8.07
C SER A 108 -12.95 12.65 -7.02
N PHE A 109 -12.66 12.85 -5.73
CA PHE A 109 -13.61 12.52 -4.66
C PHE A 109 -13.70 13.67 -3.65
N SER A 110 -14.85 13.79 -2.98
CA SER A 110 -15.08 14.82 -1.98
C SER A 110 -14.68 14.29 -0.61
N GLU A 111 -13.60 14.85 -0.08
CA GLU A 111 -13.06 14.51 1.24
C GLU A 111 -14.04 14.89 2.37
N GLN A 112 -14.69 16.05 2.27
CA GLN A 112 -15.74 16.43 3.23
C GLN A 112 -16.91 15.43 3.23
N SER A 113 -17.29 14.95 2.05
CA SER A 113 -18.30 13.91 1.88
C SER A 113 -17.87 12.59 2.51
N LEU A 114 -16.63 12.18 2.28
CA LEU A 114 -16.06 10.96 2.88
C LEU A 114 -15.99 11.07 4.40
N ARG A 115 -15.50 12.19 4.97
CA ARG A 115 -15.50 12.41 6.42
C ARG A 115 -16.90 12.33 7.04
N ARG A 116 -17.93 12.80 6.33
CA ARG A 116 -19.33 12.66 6.78
C ARG A 116 -19.77 11.19 6.77
N ALA A 117 -19.43 10.43 5.73
CA ALA A 117 -19.74 9.01 5.66
C ALA A 117 -19.05 8.20 6.78
N LEU A 118 -17.78 8.49 7.08
CA LEU A 118 -17.04 7.88 8.19
C LEU A 118 -17.71 8.14 9.54
N LYS A 119 -18.18 9.38 9.79
CA LYS A 119 -18.98 9.68 10.99
C LYS A 119 -20.28 8.87 11.05
N THR A 120 -20.95 8.65 9.92
CA THR A 120 -22.15 7.80 9.87
C THR A 120 -21.83 6.35 10.25
N ILE A 121 -20.67 5.82 9.83
CA ILE A 121 -20.21 4.47 10.21
C ILE A 121 -19.97 4.39 11.72
N LEU A 122 -19.34 5.41 12.32
CA LEU A 122 -19.14 5.47 13.77
C LEU A 122 -20.48 5.41 14.52
N VAL A 123 -21.46 6.21 14.09
CA VAL A 123 -22.81 6.19 14.69
C VAL A 123 -23.46 4.80 14.57
N TYR A 124 -23.26 4.08 13.45
CA TYR A 124 -23.76 2.71 13.33
C TYR A 124 -23.09 1.77 14.33
N ALA A 125 -21.77 1.86 14.51
CA ALA A 125 -21.05 1.04 15.49
C ALA A 125 -21.46 1.36 16.94
N GLU A 126 -21.68 2.63 17.28
CA GLU A 126 -22.15 3.07 18.61
C GLU A 126 -23.62 2.74 18.88
N SER A 127 -24.44 2.58 17.84
CA SER A 127 -25.87 2.28 17.97
C SER A 127 -26.20 0.78 17.91
N ASP A 128 -25.22 -0.05 17.56
CA ASP A 128 -25.43 -1.50 17.39
C ASP A 128 -25.38 -2.21 18.74
N ALA A 129 -26.56 -2.48 19.30
CA ALA A 129 -26.74 -3.10 20.61
C ALA A 129 -26.14 -4.52 20.69
N ASP A 130 -26.09 -5.25 19.58
CA ASP A 130 -25.60 -6.63 19.56
C ASP A 130 -24.09 -6.72 19.82
N LEU A 131 -23.34 -5.67 19.46
CA LEU A 131 -21.88 -5.64 19.50
C LEU A 131 -21.30 -4.61 20.50
N GLN A 132 -22.14 -3.90 21.27
CA GLN A 132 -21.69 -2.90 22.24
C GLN A 132 -20.70 -3.45 23.27
N ASP A 133 -20.96 -4.66 23.79
CA ASP A 133 -20.13 -5.27 24.84
C ASP A 133 -18.89 -6.01 24.28
N THR A 134 -18.58 -5.83 22.99
CA THR A 134 -17.42 -6.43 22.33
C THR A 134 -16.33 -5.40 22.06
N SER A 135 -15.14 -5.83 21.63
CA SER A 135 -14.08 -4.93 21.18
C SER A 135 -14.36 -4.25 19.83
N PHE A 136 -15.47 -4.58 19.16
CA PHE A 136 -15.77 -4.10 17.82
C PHE A 136 -15.90 -2.57 17.71
N PRO A 137 -16.65 -1.86 18.58
CA PRO A 137 -16.80 -0.41 18.47
C PRO A 137 -15.46 0.33 18.61
N GLU A 138 -14.60 -0.12 19.54
CA GLU A 138 -13.26 0.44 19.75
C GLU A 138 -12.37 0.23 18.51
N GLN A 139 -12.37 -0.97 17.94
CA GLN A 139 -11.61 -1.26 16.72
C GLN A 139 -12.08 -0.45 15.50
N VAL A 140 -13.40 -0.23 15.38
CA VAL A 140 -13.97 0.66 14.34
C VAL A 140 -13.54 2.09 14.59
N GLN A 141 -13.58 2.58 15.83
CA GLN A 141 -13.14 3.93 16.18
C GLN A 141 -11.65 4.15 15.82
N ASP A 142 -10.78 3.20 16.16
CA ASP A 142 -9.36 3.25 15.83
C ASP A 142 -9.12 3.25 14.32
N LEU A 143 -9.84 2.41 13.58
CA LEU A 143 -9.79 2.43 12.12
C LEU A 143 -10.20 3.81 11.59
N LEU A 144 -11.33 4.35 12.03
CA LEU A 144 -11.82 5.65 11.57
C LEU A 144 -10.88 6.80 11.93
N PHE A 145 -10.22 6.75 13.09
CA PHE A 145 -9.17 7.70 13.47
C PHE A 145 -8.01 7.64 12.48
N ASN A 146 -7.51 6.44 12.16
CA ASN A 146 -6.47 6.24 11.17
C ASN A 146 -6.88 6.75 9.78
N LEU A 147 -8.11 6.48 9.33
CA LEU A 147 -8.63 6.99 8.06
C LEU A 147 -8.74 8.52 8.05
N HIS A 148 -9.13 9.14 9.16
CA HIS A 148 -9.17 10.59 9.29
C HIS A 148 -7.77 11.22 9.26
N MET A 149 -6.76 10.56 9.84
CA MET A 149 -5.37 10.98 9.73
C MET A 149 -4.89 10.95 8.28
N ILE A 150 -5.12 9.83 7.56
CA ILE A 150 -4.82 9.72 6.11
C ILE A 150 -5.48 10.87 5.34
N LEU A 151 -6.78 11.12 5.58
CA LEU A 151 -7.48 12.21 4.90
C LEU A 151 -6.91 13.59 5.23
N SER A 152 -6.60 13.87 6.49
CA SER A 152 -6.02 15.16 6.88
C SER A 152 -4.65 15.38 6.24
N ASP A 153 -3.83 14.35 6.19
CA ASP A 153 -2.52 14.37 5.55
C ASP A 153 -2.63 14.65 4.05
N THR A 154 -3.65 14.09 3.40
CA THR A 154 -3.87 14.30 1.98
C THR A 154 -4.42 15.67 1.61
N VAL A 155 -5.14 16.36 2.51
CA VAL A 155 -5.52 17.76 2.31
C VAL A 155 -4.28 18.63 2.24
N LYS A 156 -3.36 18.44 3.18
CA LYS A 156 -2.07 19.15 3.18
C LYS A 156 -1.29 18.84 1.91
N MET A 157 -1.34 17.60 1.41
CA MET A 157 -0.74 17.27 0.11
C MET A 157 -1.38 18.04 -1.05
N LYS A 158 -2.69 18.30 -1.02
CA LYS A 158 -3.36 19.13 -2.03
C LYS A 158 -2.92 20.60 -1.94
N GLU A 159 -2.74 21.11 -0.72
CA GLU A 159 -2.28 22.49 -0.48
C GLU A 159 -0.87 22.72 -1.03
N TYR A 160 0.01 21.72 -0.95
CA TYR A 160 1.37 21.78 -1.50
C TYR A 160 1.48 21.26 -2.94
N GLN A 161 0.39 21.10 -3.71
CA GLN A 161 0.50 20.60 -5.09
C GLN A 161 1.35 21.50 -6.01
N GLU A 162 1.39 22.80 -5.72
CA GLU A 162 2.19 23.78 -6.45
C GLU A 162 3.65 23.86 -5.96
N ASP A 163 3.96 23.30 -4.78
CA ASP A 163 5.32 23.18 -4.25
C ASP A 163 5.71 21.69 -4.13
N PRO A 164 6.37 21.15 -5.16
CA PRO A 164 6.60 19.72 -5.22
C PRO A 164 7.69 19.24 -4.25
N GLU A 165 8.52 20.13 -3.69
CA GLU A 165 9.49 19.77 -2.64
C GLU A 165 8.79 19.68 -1.29
N MET A 166 7.95 20.66 -0.93
CA MET A 166 7.13 20.57 0.29
C MET A 166 6.16 19.39 0.24
N LEU A 167 5.60 19.09 -0.94
CA LEU A 167 4.75 17.92 -1.14
C LEU A 167 5.49 16.61 -0.83
N LEU A 168 6.70 16.43 -1.37
CA LEU A 168 7.50 15.22 -1.14
C LEU A 168 7.98 15.10 0.30
N ASP A 169 8.35 16.22 0.95
CA ASP A 169 8.70 16.22 2.37
C ASP A 169 7.51 15.82 3.25
N LEU A 170 6.32 16.35 2.95
CA LEU A 170 5.09 15.95 3.61
C LEU A 170 4.80 14.45 3.38
N MET A 171 4.89 13.96 2.15
CA MET A 171 4.70 12.54 1.85
C MET A 171 5.68 11.66 2.64
N ASN A 172 6.94 12.07 2.76
CA ASN A 172 7.95 11.37 3.54
C ASN A 172 7.60 11.36 5.03
N ARG A 173 7.14 12.50 5.57
CA ARG A 173 6.69 12.60 6.97
C ARG A 173 5.49 11.71 7.25
N ILE A 174 4.51 11.69 6.35
CA ILE A 174 3.33 10.83 6.44
C ILE A 174 3.76 9.37 6.41
N ALA A 175 4.59 8.99 5.44
CA ALA A 175 5.12 7.64 5.33
C ALA A 175 5.86 7.22 6.61
N LYS A 176 6.60 8.13 7.27
CA LYS A 176 7.28 7.83 8.55
C LYS A 176 6.29 7.61 9.69
N GLY A 177 5.14 8.31 9.68
CA GLY A 177 4.07 8.09 10.64
C GLY A 177 3.46 6.68 10.58
N TYR A 178 3.55 6.01 9.42
CA TYR A 178 3.06 4.65 9.22
C TYR A 178 4.12 3.55 9.41
N GLN A 179 5.22 3.81 10.12
CA GLN A 179 6.25 2.79 10.40
C GLN A 179 5.70 1.54 11.11
N ASN A 180 4.63 1.68 11.90
CA ASN A 180 3.97 0.56 12.58
C ASN A 180 2.98 -0.21 11.69
N SER A 181 2.84 0.16 10.42
CA SER A 181 1.97 -0.51 9.44
C SER A 181 2.74 -0.70 8.13
N PRO A 182 3.44 -1.84 7.96
CA PRO A 182 4.30 -2.06 6.79
C PRO A 182 3.57 -1.94 5.45
N ASP A 183 2.32 -2.42 5.33
CA ASP A 183 1.54 -2.29 4.09
C ASP A 183 1.29 -0.83 3.70
N LEU A 184 0.98 0.01 4.69
CA LEU A 184 0.83 1.45 4.48
C LEU A 184 2.17 2.11 4.15
N ARG A 185 3.22 1.82 4.93
CA ARG A 185 4.57 2.31 4.69
C ARG A 185 5.00 2.01 3.25
N LEU A 186 4.81 0.77 2.79
CA LEU A 186 5.11 0.32 1.44
C LEU A 186 4.29 1.08 0.38
N THR A 187 2.99 1.23 0.59
CA THR A 187 2.11 1.99 -0.33
C THR A 187 2.56 3.43 -0.49
N TRP A 188 2.93 4.09 0.60
CA TRP A 188 3.41 5.47 0.58
C TRP A 188 4.77 5.60 -0.12
N LEU A 189 5.70 4.68 0.14
CA LEU A 189 6.99 4.63 -0.56
C LEU A 189 6.81 4.44 -2.08
N GLU A 190 5.91 3.55 -2.51
CA GLU A 190 5.61 3.36 -3.94
C GLU A 190 4.94 4.60 -4.57
N ASN A 191 4.03 5.27 -3.86
CA ASN A 191 3.42 6.50 -4.32
C ASN A 191 4.44 7.64 -4.45
N MET A 192 5.38 7.76 -3.50
CA MET A 192 6.49 8.70 -3.58
C MET A 192 7.41 8.37 -4.77
N ALA A 193 7.74 7.08 -4.98
CA ALA A 193 8.55 6.65 -6.12
C ALA A 193 7.91 7.08 -7.45
N LYS A 194 6.60 6.88 -7.62
CA LYS A 194 5.86 7.34 -8.80
C LYS A 194 5.93 8.86 -8.99
N LYS A 195 5.78 9.65 -7.92
CA LYS A 195 5.90 11.11 -7.97
C LYS A 195 7.30 11.57 -8.35
N HIS A 196 8.33 10.89 -7.86
CA HIS A 196 9.71 11.13 -8.27
C HIS A 196 9.94 10.79 -9.74
N MET A 197 9.39 9.67 -10.23
CA MET A 197 9.46 9.28 -11.64
C MET A 197 8.76 10.28 -12.58
N GLU A 198 7.59 10.80 -12.20
CA GLU A 198 6.87 11.84 -12.94
C GLU A 198 7.73 13.11 -13.14
N ARG A 199 8.66 13.38 -12.21
CA ARG A 199 9.57 14.53 -12.23
C ARG A 199 10.97 14.20 -12.77
N ALA A 200 11.20 12.99 -13.25
CA ALA A 200 12.52 12.47 -13.64
C ALA A 200 13.58 12.45 -12.52
N ASN A 201 13.14 12.48 -11.25
CA ASN A 201 13.99 12.34 -10.07
C ASN A 201 14.27 10.84 -9.81
N HIS A 202 15.01 10.22 -10.73
CA HIS A 202 15.17 8.76 -10.76
C HIS A 202 16.00 8.21 -9.60
N THR A 203 16.93 8.99 -9.04
CA THR A 203 17.71 8.58 -7.86
C THR A 203 16.80 8.42 -6.65
N GLU A 204 15.94 9.40 -6.41
CA GLU A 204 15.02 9.41 -5.29
C GLU A 204 13.93 8.33 -5.46
N ALA A 205 13.45 8.10 -6.69
CA ALA A 205 12.57 6.98 -6.99
C ALA A 205 13.23 5.63 -6.68
N ALA A 206 14.50 5.44 -7.10
CA ALA A 206 15.26 4.23 -6.80
C ALA A 206 15.41 4.03 -5.29
N MET A 207 15.69 5.11 -4.55
CA MET A 207 15.79 5.07 -3.10
C MET A 207 14.47 4.69 -2.43
N CYS A 208 13.32 5.19 -2.91
CA CYS A 208 12.01 4.74 -2.41
C CYS A 208 11.84 3.23 -2.57
N TYR A 209 12.22 2.66 -3.72
CA TYR A 209 12.19 1.21 -3.93
C TYR A 209 13.20 0.43 -3.07
N VAL A 210 14.38 1.00 -2.80
CA VAL A 210 15.36 0.41 -1.87
C VAL A 210 14.79 0.32 -0.46
N HIS A 211 14.13 1.40 0.01
CA HIS A 211 13.42 1.38 1.30
C HIS A 211 12.26 0.37 1.30
N SER A 212 11.46 0.32 0.24
CA SER A 212 10.41 -0.69 0.08
C SER A 212 10.95 -2.12 0.15
N ALA A 213 12.07 -2.39 -0.54
CA ALA A 213 12.72 -3.71 -0.55
C ALA A 213 13.32 -4.05 0.83
N ALA A 214 13.92 -3.07 1.52
CA ALA A 214 14.43 -3.24 2.88
C ALA A 214 13.32 -3.59 3.88
N LEU A 215 12.17 -2.92 3.79
CA LEU A 215 10.99 -3.20 4.61
C LEU A 215 10.45 -4.63 4.37
N VAL A 216 10.32 -5.03 3.10
CA VAL A 216 9.87 -6.39 2.76
C VAL A 216 10.89 -7.44 3.21
N ALA A 217 12.19 -7.16 3.07
CA ALA A 217 13.25 -8.04 3.55
C ALA A 217 13.23 -8.21 5.07
N GLU A 218 13.04 -7.12 5.81
CA GLU A 218 12.89 -7.15 7.27
C GLU A 218 11.74 -8.08 7.66
N TYR A 219 10.57 -7.88 7.06
CA TYR A 219 9.40 -8.71 7.30
C TYR A 219 9.63 -10.20 6.96
N LEU A 220 10.18 -10.50 5.77
CA LEU A 220 10.46 -11.88 5.38
C LEU A 220 11.46 -12.56 6.32
N SER A 221 12.45 -11.82 6.82
CA SER A 221 13.45 -12.35 7.76
C SER A 221 12.86 -12.71 9.14
N MET A 222 11.75 -12.08 9.53
CA MET A 222 11.01 -12.38 10.76
C MET A 222 10.13 -13.63 10.62
N LEU A 223 9.61 -13.91 9.42
CA LEU A 223 8.81 -15.10 9.15
C LEU A 223 9.68 -16.36 9.17
N GLU A 224 10.64 -16.43 8.25
CA GLU A 224 11.55 -17.56 8.12
C GLU A 224 12.89 -17.07 7.59
N SER A 225 13.96 -17.30 8.35
CA SER A 225 15.31 -16.99 7.88
C SER A 225 15.74 -18.01 6.81
N GLN A 226 15.77 -17.59 5.54
CA GLN A 226 16.31 -18.40 4.45
C GLN A 226 17.69 -17.87 4.03
N THR A 227 18.64 -18.77 3.79
CA THR A 227 20.04 -18.41 3.54
C THR A 227 20.27 -17.57 2.28
N HIS A 228 19.35 -17.65 1.32
CA HIS A 228 19.44 -16.92 0.05
C HIS A 228 18.67 -15.60 0.05
N LEU A 229 17.90 -15.30 1.11
CA LEU A 229 17.20 -14.04 1.30
C LEU A 229 18.06 -13.06 2.09
N PRO A 230 17.88 -11.74 1.88
CA PRO A 230 18.54 -10.73 2.71
C PRO A 230 18.17 -10.89 4.19
N VAL A 231 19.16 -10.71 5.06
CA VAL A 231 18.98 -10.64 6.52
C VAL A 231 18.44 -9.25 6.85
N GLY A 232 17.16 -9.03 6.57
CA GLY A 232 16.47 -7.78 6.88
C GLY A 232 17.05 -6.51 6.23
N ALA A 233 16.71 -5.37 6.82
CA ALA A 233 17.07 -4.04 6.35
C ALA A 233 18.59 -3.79 6.36
N VAL A 234 19.36 -4.48 7.23
CA VAL A 234 20.82 -4.32 7.29
C VAL A 234 21.53 -4.75 6.00
N SER A 235 20.92 -5.66 5.23
CA SER A 235 21.45 -6.09 3.93
C SER A 235 21.51 -4.96 2.89
N PHE A 236 20.76 -3.87 3.12
CA PHE A 236 20.68 -2.71 2.22
C PHE A 236 21.59 -1.55 2.65
N LYS A 237 22.28 -1.66 3.80
CA LYS A 237 23.13 -0.61 4.37
C LYS A 237 24.22 -0.12 3.41
N HIS A 238 24.75 -1.02 2.57
CA HIS A 238 25.77 -0.67 1.58
C HIS A 238 25.24 0.18 0.43
N ILE A 239 23.95 0.05 0.10
CA ILE A 239 23.28 0.89 -0.89
C ILE A 239 22.98 2.26 -0.26
N SER A 240 22.42 2.25 0.95
CA SER A 240 22.14 3.46 1.72
C SER A 240 22.07 3.19 3.21
N PRO A 241 22.75 3.99 4.06
CA PRO A 241 22.62 3.86 5.51
C PRO A 241 21.20 4.17 6.02
N ASN A 242 20.42 4.95 5.27
CA ASN A 242 19.05 5.29 5.65
C ASN A 242 18.09 4.09 5.55
N SER A 243 18.46 3.02 4.84
CA SER A 243 17.66 1.78 4.77
C SER A 243 17.40 1.17 6.15
N LEU A 244 18.30 1.41 7.11
CA LEU A 244 18.15 0.96 8.51
C LEU A 244 16.93 1.59 9.21
N MET A 245 16.35 2.67 8.67
CA MET A 245 15.09 3.22 9.16
C MET A 245 13.90 2.26 9.01
N GLU A 246 14.01 1.25 8.13
CA GLU A 246 12.98 0.23 7.95
C GLU A 246 13.21 -1.01 8.82
N SER A 247 14.27 -1.02 9.65
CA SER A 247 14.46 -2.08 10.64
C SER A 247 13.33 -1.98 11.66
N ALA A 248 12.71 -3.11 12.00
CA ALA A 248 11.63 -3.09 12.97
C ALA A 248 12.17 -2.72 14.36
N VAL A 249 11.48 -1.83 15.07
CA VAL A 249 11.91 -1.35 16.39
C VAL A 249 11.22 -2.07 17.55
N SER A 250 10.21 -2.91 17.30
CA SER A 250 9.52 -3.65 18.39
C SER A 250 8.98 -5.01 17.98
N ASP A 251 9.24 -6.01 18.84
CA ASP A 251 8.69 -7.37 18.76
C ASP A 251 7.14 -7.40 18.77
N ASP A 252 6.48 -6.37 19.31
CA ASP A 252 5.01 -6.32 19.46
C ASP A 252 4.25 -5.82 18.20
N VAL A 253 4.93 -5.28 17.19
CA VAL A 253 4.28 -4.63 16.03
C VAL A 253 4.15 -5.55 14.82
N LEU A 254 4.82 -6.72 14.85
CA LEU A 254 4.91 -7.63 13.72
C LEU A 254 4.75 -9.08 14.19
N SER A 255 3.73 -9.39 14.99
CA SER A 255 3.32 -10.78 15.22
C SER A 255 2.88 -11.38 13.88
N PRO A 256 3.68 -12.26 13.26
CA PRO A 256 3.35 -12.77 11.93
C PRO A 256 2.24 -13.81 12.10
N GLY A 257 1.00 -13.43 11.81
CA GLY A 257 -0.10 -14.38 11.67
C GLY A 257 -1.39 -14.06 12.43
N GLU A 258 -1.39 -13.17 13.42
CA GLU A 258 -2.61 -12.92 14.22
C GLU A 258 -3.43 -11.72 13.72
N ASP A 259 -2.79 -10.68 13.15
CA ASP A 259 -3.46 -9.42 12.78
C ASP A 259 -3.62 -9.18 11.26
N GLY A 260 -3.37 -10.18 10.40
CA GLY A 260 -3.52 -10.02 8.95
C GLY A 260 -2.65 -8.91 8.33
N ILE A 261 -1.64 -8.42 9.06
CA ILE A 261 -0.64 -7.45 8.63
C ILE A 261 0.30 -8.15 7.63
N CYS A 262 0.62 -7.49 6.51
CA CYS A 262 1.51 -7.96 5.43
C CYS A 262 1.00 -9.11 4.55
N LEU A 263 -0.32 -9.23 4.35
CA LEU A 263 -0.90 -10.18 3.37
C LEU A 263 -0.88 -9.66 1.92
N GLY A 264 -0.37 -8.45 1.67
CA GLY A 264 -0.28 -7.92 0.31
C GLY A 264 0.64 -8.78 -0.57
N ASN A 265 0.30 -8.95 -1.86
CA ASN A 265 1.09 -9.71 -2.86
C ASN A 265 2.57 -9.31 -2.96
N ARG A 266 2.97 -8.19 -2.35
CA ARG A 266 4.32 -7.63 -2.35
C ARG A 266 5.20 -8.13 -1.19
N PHE A 267 4.62 -8.59 -0.08
CA PHE A 267 5.35 -9.20 1.05
C PHE A 267 5.67 -10.67 0.79
N THR A 268 6.26 -10.93 -0.37
CA THR A 268 6.65 -12.25 -0.83
C THR A 268 8.04 -12.15 -1.46
N GLU A 269 8.72 -13.28 -1.63
CA GLU A 269 9.99 -13.30 -2.37
C GLU A 269 9.84 -12.71 -3.79
N GLY A 270 8.74 -13.01 -4.48
CA GLY A 270 8.44 -12.44 -5.79
C GLY A 270 8.23 -10.93 -5.76
N GLY A 271 7.56 -10.43 -4.72
CA GLY A 271 7.39 -8.99 -4.49
C GLY A 271 8.72 -8.28 -4.21
N LEU A 272 9.58 -8.87 -3.38
CA LEU A 272 10.93 -8.39 -3.11
C LEU A 272 11.76 -8.30 -4.39
N LYS A 273 11.74 -9.35 -5.22
CA LYS A 273 12.40 -9.36 -6.54
C LYS A 273 11.92 -8.20 -7.41
N ALA A 274 10.61 -8.01 -7.51
CA ALA A 274 10.04 -6.92 -8.30
C ALA A 274 10.51 -5.53 -7.81
N LEU A 275 10.55 -5.30 -6.50
CA LEU A 275 11.03 -4.04 -5.91
C LEU A 275 12.52 -3.79 -6.20
N LEU A 276 13.36 -4.81 -6.06
CA LEU A 276 14.79 -4.74 -6.39
C LEU A 276 15.02 -4.44 -7.88
N GLU A 277 14.19 -5.01 -8.75
CA GLU A 277 14.24 -4.76 -10.19
C GLU A 277 13.89 -3.29 -10.51
N GLU A 278 12.80 -2.76 -9.94
CA GLU A 278 12.42 -1.35 -10.11
C GLU A 278 13.48 -0.38 -9.57
N ALA A 279 14.09 -0.71 -8.42
CA ALA A 279 15.24 0.04 -7.90
C ALA A 279 16.43 0.04 -8.87
N SER A 280 16.80 -1.14 -9.39
CA SER A 280 17.93 -1.28 -10.31
C SER A 280 17.71 -0.53 -11.63
N ASN A 281 16.49 -0.59 -12.18
CA ASN A 281 16.12 0.12 -13.41
C ASN A 281 16.16 1.64 -13.18
N SER A 282 15.65 2.11 -12.04
CA SER A 282 15.66 3.53 -11.69
C SER A 282 17.09 4.07 -11.51
N PHE A 283 17.98 3.32 -10.84
CA PHE A 283 19.40 3.68 -10.74
C PHE A 283 20.11 3.67 -12.10
N GLN A 284 19.77 2.74 -13.00
CA GLN A 284 20.32 2.71 -14.35
C GLN A 284 19.98 4.00 -15.12
N ILE A 285 18.73 4.44 -15.05
CA ILE A 285 18.26 5.68 -15.69
C ILE A 285 18.93 6.90 -15.05
N ALA A 286 19.08 6.90 -13.72
CA ALA A 286 19.76 7.95 -12.97
C ALA A 286 21.28 8.04 -13.23
N GLY A 287 21.88 7.05 -13.90
CA GLY A 287 23.33 6.97 -14.10
C GLY A 287 24.11 6.58 -12.83
N MET A 288 23.42 6.05 -11.82
CA MET A 288 23.94 5.61 -10.52
C MET A 288 24.33 4.12 -10.59
N TYR A 289 25.26 3.80 -11.48
CA TYR A 289 25.66 2.43 -11.81
C TYR A 289 26.29 1.66 -10.64
N GLU A 290 26.98 2.36 -9.73
CA GLU A 290 27.56 1.76 -8.52
C GLU A 290 26.48 1.25 -7.56
N ALA A 291 25.46 2.08 -7.29
CA ALA A 291 24.32 1.68 -6.46
C ALA A 291 23.49 0.56 -7.11
N MET A 292 23.33 0.60 -8.44
CA MET A 292 22.71 -0.48 -9.21
C MET A 292 23.43 -1.82 -9.01
N ASN A 293 24.76 -1.83 -8.96
CA ASN A 293 25.53 -3.04 -8.68
C ASN A 293 25.28 -3.55 -7.25
N ASP A 294 25.22 -2.66 -6.26
CA ASP A 294 24.94 -3.07 -4.89
C ASP A 294 23.51 -3.62 -4.71
N VAL A 295 22.53 -3.11 -5.46
CA VAL A 295 21.18 -3.71 -5.54
C VAL A 295 21.25 -5.13 -6.12
N TYR A 296 22.02 -5.34 -7.19
CA TYR A 296 22.14 -6.68 -7.78
C TYR A 296 22.86 -7.70 -6.89
N LYS A 297 23.79 -7.27 -6.03
CA LYS A 297 24.37 -8.17 -5.02
C LYS A 297 23.33 -8.75 -4.06
N VAL A 298 22.23 -8.03 -3.81
CA VAL A 298 21.10 -8.54 -3.04
C VAL A 298 20.20 -9.44 -3.88
N LEU A 299 19.97 -9.11 -5.15
CA LEU A 299 19.05 -9.85 -6.03
C LEU A 299 19.62 -11.19 -6.54
N ILE A 300 20.92 -11.26 -6.85
CA ILE A 300 21.57 -12.43 -7.47
C ILE A 300 21.38 -13.71 -6.65
N PRO A 301 21.65 -13.74 -5.33
CA PRO A 301 21.46 -14.96 -4.52
C PRO A 301 20.03 -15.51 -4.59
N ILE A 302 19.04 -14.63 -4.67
CA ILE A 302 17.63 -15.01 -4.77
C ILE A 302 17.30 -15.59 -6.17
N CYS A 303 17.94 -15.09 -7.23
CA CYS A 303 17.80 -15.66 -8.58
C CYS A 303 18.53 -17.00 -8.72
N GLU A 304 19.69 -17.15 -8.09
CA GLU A 304 20.48 -18.39 -8.07
C GLU A 304 19.72 -19.52 -7.35
N ALA A 305 19.14 -19.24 -6.19
CA ALA A 305 18.31 -20.19 -5.45
C ALA A 305 17.13 -20.71 -6.28
N ASN A 306 16.49 -19.83 -7.06
CA ASN A 306 15.35 -20.18 -7.90
C ASN A 306 15.75 -20.76 -9.26
N ARG A 307 17.06 -20.87 -9.54
CA ARG A 307 17.59 -21.36 -10.83
C ARG A 307 17.08 -20.56 -12.03
N ASP A 308 16.85 -19.26 -11.86
CA ASP A 308 16.43 -18.38 -12.96
C ASP A 308 17.63 -17.90 -13.78
N PHE A 309 18.20 -18.82 -14.55
CA PHE A 309 19.39 -18.56 -15.38
C PHE A 309 19.15 -17.50 -16.45
N ARG A 310 17.90 -17.34 -16.92
CA ARG A 310 17.54 -16.30 -17.88
C ARG A 310 17.67 -14.93 -17.23
N LYS A 311 17.14 -14.76 -16.02
CA LYS A 311 17.27 -13.50 -15.29
C LYS A 311 18.72 -13.19 -14.93
N LEU A 312 19.48 -14.18 -14.47
CA LEU A 312 20.92 -14.01 -14.19
C LEU A 312 21.67 -13.51 -15.43
N GLY A 313 21.41 -14.09 -16.60
CA GLY A 313 22.00 -13.61 -17.86
C GLY A 313 21.67 -12.14 -18.15
N GLN A 314 20.43 -11.72 -17.92
CA GLN A 314 20.02 -10.31 -18.09
C GLN A 314 20.70 -9.37 -17.08
N ILE A 315 20.79 -9.78 -15.81
CA ILE A 315 21.45 -9.01 -14.75
C ILE A 315 22.92 -8.79 -15.10
N HIS A 316 23.64 -9.85 -15.46
CA HIS A 316 25.05 -9.75 -15.81
C HIS A 316 25.28 -8.93 -17.10
N GLY A 317 24.38 -9.02 -18.08
CA GLY A 317 24.41 -8.14 -19.26
C GLY A 317 24.26 -6.66 -18.90
N LYS A 318 23.29 -6.32 -18.05
CA LYS A 318 23.11 -4.95 -17.53
C LYS A 318 24.31 -4.47 -16.73
N LEU A 319 24.92 -5.33 -15.91
CA LEU A 319 26.13 -5.01 -15.15
C LEU A 319 27.32 -4.73 -16.07
N GLN A 320 27.50 -5.53 -17.13
CA GLN A 320 28.55 -5.30 -18.13
C GLN A 320 28.38 -3.91 -18.77
N GLU A 321 27.17 -3.57 -19.20
CA GLU A 321 26.87 -2.24 -19.74
C GLU A 321 27.13 -1.14 -18.72
N ALA A 322 26.70 -1.32 -17.47
CA ALA A 322 26.88 -0.37 -16.39
C ALA A 322 28.37 -0.09 -16.11
N PHE A 323 29.21 -1.14 -16.00
CA PHE A 323 30.65 -0.98 -15.81
C PHE A 323 31.33 -0.32 -17.01
N ASN A 324 30.92 -0.66 -18.23
CA ASN A 324 31.40 0.03 -19.43
C ASN A 324 31.04 1.52 -19.41
N ARG A 325 29.82 1.87 -18.97
CA ARG A 325 29.39 3.28 -18.81
C ARG A 325 30.19 4.00 -17.74
N ILE A 326 30.45 3.38 -16.59
CA ILE A 326 31.31 3.97 -15.54
C ILE A 326 32.70 4.29 -16.10
N ALA A 327 33.31 3.33 -16.82
CA ALA A 327 34.63 3.53 -17.42
C ALA A 327 34.64 4.65 -18.48
N GLN A 328 33.63 4.70 -19.35
CA GLN A 328 33.52 5.72 -20.40
C GLN A 328 33.23 7.13 -19.87
N LEU A 329 32.41 7.22 -18.82
CA LEU A 329 31.91 8.49 -18.27
C LEU A 329 32.68 8.94 -17.02
N HIS A 330 33.86 8.37 -16.78
CA HIS A 330 34.71 8.74 -15.66
C HIS A 330 34.99 10.25 -15.65
N GLY A 331 34.66 10.93 -14.55
CA GLY A 331 34.79 12.38 -14.39
C GLY A 331 33.81 13.24 -15.20
N LYS A 332 32.86 12.64 -15.94
CA LYS A 332 31.91 13.35 -16.83
C LYS A 332 30.45 13.24 -16.37
N ARG A 333 30.15 12.45 -15.35
CA ARG A 333 28.79 12.34 -14.78
C ARG A 333 28.50 13.53 -13.87
N VAL A 334 27.39 14.21 -14.15
CA VAL A 334 26.86 15.30 -13.33
C VAL A 334 25.60 14.78 -12.66
N PHE A 335 25.56 14.86 -11.32
CA PHE A 335 24.41 14.49 -10.52
C PHE A 335 23.68 15.76 -10.08
N GLY A 336 23.45 15.96 -8.77
CA GLY A 336 22.80 17.14 -8.22
C GLY A 336 23.77 18.25 -7.79
N THR A 337 23.25 19.48 -7.74
CA THR A 337 23.84 20.61 -7.03
C THR A 337 23.04 20.85 -5.74
N TYR A 338 23.73 21.16 -4.65
CA TYR A 338 23.12 21.25 -3.32
C TYR A 338 23.09 22.70 -2.83
N PHE A 339 21.94 23.12 -2.32
CA PHE A 339 21.71 24.47 -1.81
C PHE A 339 21.06 24.40 -0.42
N ARG A 340 21.39 25.37 0.44
CA ARG A 340 20.70 25.55 1.72
C ARG A 340 19.55 26.54 1.50
N VAL A 341 18.33 26.10 1.77
CA VAL A 341 17.14 26.95 1.84
C VAL A 341 16.86 27.24 3.32
N GLY A 342 16.56 28.49 3.68
CA GLY A 342 16.38 28.93 5.07
C GLY A 342 15.29 29.98 5.20
#